data_AF-A0A662NSR5-F1
#
_entry.id   AF-A0A662NSR5-F1
#
_cell.length_a   1.000
_cell.length_b   1.000
_cell.length_c   1.000
_cell.angle_alpha   90.00
_cell.angle_beta   90.00
_cell.angle_gamma   90.00
#
_symmetry.space_group_name_H-M   'P 1'
#
loop_
_entity.id
_entity.type
_entity.pdbx_description
1 polymer ?
#
loop_
_entity_poly.entity_id
_entity_poly.type
_entity_poly.pdbx_seq_one_letter_code
_entity_poly.pdbx_strand_id
1 'polypeptide(L)'
;MGFPILVVGEGTAVMLLDLAAFALILRVYLKNKRKSALFFSLAWLTDFFVMLAAFMGKGYLNSLLLTLFGAMLFYSAIEFLKEEKESITLAEVSKLALPPIGVVFYMLLFLELKAPNIPLSEVYANILLGVAWSNVAFLAISAGFFFKKLIPMYEHAKHIYWGLIFFGLHLFPYPFFHDLTWYAPIGLTLSMILIAWLVYYMVSMVSSEQFNKIEVPEMKEIKLEEGILIIGSSEYEEIKRMLEEFPVLAFIRMIRDVPSTWRYYFVTTAGDERENAISPTDLGKISELSYRYLKATEEKGRGIILIDCVEYLLMYNELNSVLKFLTKLRDFVKLYNGTLVLVIEKEALGKKDYSLIERLLE
;
A
#
# COMPACT_ATOMS: atom_id res chain seq x y z
N MET A 1 -40.33 -17.72 -6.88
CA MET A 1 -39.94 -17.63 -8.30
C MET A 1 -38.47 -17.97 -8.40
N GLY A 2 -38.08 -18.91 -9.27
CA GLY A 2 -36.67 -19.23 -9.48
C GLY A 2 -35.96 -18.10 -10.22
N PHE A 3 -34.68 -17.89 -9.94
CA PHE A 3 -33.85 -16.95 -10.68
C PHE A 3 -33.75 -17.39 -12.16
N PRO A 4 -33.61 -16.44 -13.11
CA PRO A 4 -33.25 -16.79 -14.48
C PRO A 4 -31.97 -17.62 -14.51
N ILE A 5 -31.87 -18.62 -15.41
CA ILE A 5 -30.71 -19.52 -15.52
C ILE A 5 -29.39 -18.74 -15.66
N LEU A 6 -29.41 -17.63 -16.40
CA LEU A 6 -28.26 -16.74 -16.55
C LEU A 6 -27.78 -16.17 -15.21
N VAL A 7 -28.70 -15.66 -14.38
CA VAL A 7 -28.40 -15.07 -13.06
C VAL A 7 -27.87 -16.13 -12.10
N VAL A 8 -28.39 -17.36 -12.16
CA VAL A 8 -27.85 -18.49 -11.39
C VAL A 8 -26.42 -18.82 -11.82
N GLY A 9 -26.17 -18.87 -13.13
CA GLY A 9 -24.86 -19.13 -13.70
C GLY A 9 -23.83 -18.07 -13.30
N GLU A 10 -24.16 -16.79 -13.49
CA GLU A 10 -23.29 -15.66 -13.14
C GLU A 10 -23.04 -15.56 -11.63
N GLY A 11 -24.08 -15.75 -10.80
CA GLY A 11 -23.89 -15.72 -9.36
C GLY A 11 -23.06 -16.91 -8.84
N THR A 12 -23.19 -18.08 -9.46
CA THR A 12 -22.30 -19.22 -9.18
C THR A 12 -20.86 -18.90 -9.59
N ALA A 13 -20.66 -18.23 -10.72
CA ALA A 13 -19.34 -17.82 -11.18
C ALA A 13 -18.69 -16.80 -10.23
N VAL A 14 -19.44 -15.81 -9.73
CA VAL A 14 -18.99 -14.88 -8.68
C VAL A 14 -18.54 -15.66 -7.43
N MET A 15 -19.38 -16.56 -6.92
CA MET A 15 -19.05 -17.37 -5.73
C MET A 15 -17.77 -18.21 -5.91
N LEU A 16 -17.57 -18.80 -7.09
CA LEU A 16 -16.34 -19.55 -7.40
C LEU A 16 -15.12 -18.62 -7.46
N LEU A 17 -15.29 -17.43 -8.02
CA LEU A 17 -14.24 -16.42 -8.08
C LEU A 17 -13.85 -15.93 -6.68
N ASP A 18 -14.81 -15.74 -5.77
CA ASP A 18 -14.57 -15.36 -4.37
C ASP A 18 -13.76 -16.42 -3.62
N LEU A 19 -14.09 -17.71 -3.81
CA LEU A 19 -13.30 -18.80 -3.22
C LEU A 19 -11.89 -18.87 -3.80
N ALA A 20 -11.74 -18.66 -5.12
CA ALA A 20 -10.43 -18.59 -5.76
C ALA A 20 -9.61 -17.40 -5.24
N ALA A 21 -10.23 -16.23 -5.10
CA ALA A 21 -9.66 -15.02 -4.54
C ALA A 21 -9.16 -15.26 -3.11
N PHE A 22 -10.01 -15.82 -2.25
CA PHE A 22 -9.66 -16.22 -0.89
C PHE A 22 -8.44 -17.13 -0.88
N ALA A 23 -8.45 -18.23 -1.64
CA ALA A 23 -7.37 -19.21 -1.65
C ALA A 23 -6.04 -18.63 -2.15
N LEU A 24 -6.05 -17.85 -3.24
CA LEU A 24 -4.85 -17.24 -3.82
C LEU A 24 -4.21 -16.25 -2.87
N ILE A 25 -5.00 -15.36 -2.26
CA ILE A 25 -4.48 -14.32 -1.36
C ILE A 25 -4.09 -14.93 -0.01
N LEU A 26 -4.82 -15.94 0.49
CA LEU A 26 -4.44 -16.65 1.70
C LEU A 26 -3.09 -17.35 1.54
N ARG A 27 -2.80 -17.93 0.37
CA ARG A 27 -1.48 -18.50 0.06
C ARG A 27 -0.37 -17.46 0.20
N VAL A 28 -0.62 -16.22 -0.24
CA VAL A 28 0.33 -15.11 -0.07
C VAL A 28 0.54 -14.77 1.40
N TYR A 29 -0.52 -14.75 2.22
CA TYR A 29 -0.39 -14.61 3.67
C TYR A 29 0.44 -15.74 4.29
N LEU A 30 0.17 -17.00 3.91
CA LEU A 30 0.89 -18.14 4.48
C LEU A 30 2.39 -18.07 4.17
N LYS A 31 2.77 -17.57 2.99
CA LYS A 31 4.17 -17.38 2.56
C LYS A 31 4.84 -16.16 3.21
N ASN A 32 4.18 -15.00 3.15
CA ASN A 32 4.81 -13.71 3.48
C ASN A 32 4.45 -13.18 4.88
N LYS A 33 3.50 -13.83 5.57
CA LYS A 33 2.95 -13.45 6.89
C LYS A 33 2.39 -12.03 6.99
N ARG A 34 2.05 -11.42 5.84
CA ARG A 34 1.42 -10.09 5.76
C ARG A 34 -0.04 -10.13 6.20
N LYS A 35 -0.36 -9.50 7.33
CA LYS A 35 -1.72 -9.40 7.88
C LYS A 35 -2.69 -8.75 6.90
N SER A 36 -2.26 -7.77 6.11
CA SER A 36 -3.08 -7.16 5.05
C SER A 36 -3.66 -8.20 4.10
N ALA A 37 -2.86 -9.18 3.67
CA ALA A 37 -3.30 -10.29 2.82
C ALA A 37 -4.27 -11.22 3.55
N LEU A 38 -4.08 -11.47 4.85
CA LEU A 38 -5.05 -12.25 5.64
C LEU A 38 -6.43 -11.59 5.62
N PHE A 39 -6.53 -10.31 5.98
CA PHE A 39 -7.82 -9.62 6.03
C PHE A 39 -8.45 -9.45 4.64
N PHE A 40 -7.65 -9.21 3.60
CA PHE A 40 -8.13 -9.16 2.23
C PHE A 40 -8.65 -10.54 1.75
N SER A 41 -8.00 -11.64 2.13
CA SER A 41 -8.50 -12.98 1.82
C SER A 41 -9.82 -13.27 2.54
N LEU A 42 -9.92 -12.94 3.84
CA LEU A 42 -11.14 -13.13 4.62
C LEU A 42 -12.30 -12.28 4.11
N ALA A 43 -12.01 -11.11 3.51
CA ALA A 43 -13.02 -10.32 2.83
C ALA A 43 -13.68 -11.15 1.71
N TRP A 44 -12.90 -11.72 0.79
CA TRP A 44 -13.46 -12.55 -0.30
C TRP A 44 -14.19 -13.80 0.20
N LEU A 45 -13.70 -14.44 1.26
CA LEU A 45 -14.46 -15.53 1.90
C LEU A 45 -15.80 -15.06 2.46
N THR A 46 -15.85 -13.84 3.00
CA THR A 46 -17.08 -13.23 3.48
C THR A 46 -18.02 -12.93 2.31
N ASP A 47 -17.52 -12.43 1.18
CA ASP A 47 -18.32 -12.13 -0.01
C ASP A 47 -18.95 -13.39 -0.63
N PHE A 48 -18.23 -14.53 -0.61
CA PHE A 48 -18.82 -15.82 -0.94
C PHE A 48 -20.08 -16.11 -0.09
N PHE A 49 -20.02 -15.85 1.22
CA PHE A 49 -21.19 -16.01 2.11
C PHE A 49 -22.26 -14.94 1.88
N VAL A 50 -21.91 -13.73 1.45
CA VAL A 50 -22.86 -12.69 1.03
C VAL A 50 -23.71 -13.23 -0.12
N MET A 51 -23.05 -13.74 -1.16
CA MET A 51 -23.72 -14.30 -2.34
C MET A 51 -24.56 -15.54 -1.97
N LEU A 52 -24.03 -16.45 -1.16
CA LEU A 52 -24.79 -17.60 -0.68
C LEU A 52 -26.06 -17.18 0.09
N ALA A 53 -25.95 -16.20 0.99
CA ALA A 53 -27.10 -15.67 1.73
C ALA A 53 -28.14 -15.01 0.81
N ALA A 54 -27.71 -14.33 -0.25
CA ALA A 54 -28.61 -13.77 -1.26
C ALA A 54 -29.41 -14.87 -1.98
N PHE A 55 -28.74 -15.92 -2.45
CA PHE A 55 -29.39 -17.06 -3.13
C PHE A 55 -30.32 -17.85 -2.22
N MET A 56 -30.04 -17.91 -0.92
CA MET A 56 -30.91 -18.51 0.09
C MET A 56 -32.08 -17.61 0.51
N GLY A 57 -32.20 -16.40 -0.05
CA GLY A 57 -33.24 -15.43 0.32
C GLY A 57 -33.09 -14.88 1.75
N LYS A 58 -31.88 -14.90 2.31
CA LYS A 58 -31.59 -14.43 3.68
C LYS A 58 -31.10 -12.98 3.68
N GLY A 59 -31.98 -12.04 3.34
CA GLY A 59 -31.65 -10.61 3.15
C GLY A 59 -30.95 -9.94 4.35
N TYR A 60 -31.41 -10.19 5.58
CA TYR A 60 -30.78 -9.65 6.79
C TYR A 60 -29.34 -10.16 6.99
N LEU A 61 -29.13 -11.47 6.77
CA LEU A 61 -27.82 -12.09 6.87
C LEU A 61 -26.89 -11.59 5.75
N ASN A 62 -27.41 -11.47 4.53
CA ASN A 62 -26.69 -10.90 3.39
C ASN A 62 -26.20 -9.48 3.70
N SER A 63 -27.06 -8.61 4.24
CA SER A 63 -26.70 -7.22 4.57
C SER A 63 -25.64 -7.13 5.69
N LEU A 64 -25.72 -8.01 6.69
CA LEU A 64 -24.72 -8.11 7.76
C LEU A 64 -23.36 -8.57 7.22
N LEU A 65 -23.35 -9.65 6.44
CA LEU A 65 -22.15 -10.19 5.82
C LEU A 65 -21.51 -9.19 4.85
N LEU A 66 -22.31 -8.46 4.08
CA LEU A 66 -21.83 -7.45 3.14
C LEU A 66 -21.11 -6.33 3.92
N THR A 67 -21.70 -5.86 5.01
CA THR A 67 -21.08 -4.88 5.90
C THR A 67 -19.74 -5.38 6.47
N LEU A 68 -19.68 -6.65 6.88
CA LEU A 68 -18.44 -7.28 7.36
C LEU A 68 -17.38 -7.35 6.25
N PHE A 69 -17.77 -7.71 5.04
CA PHE A 69 -16.89 -7.71 3.87
C PHE A 69 -16.26 -6.33 3.62
N GLY A 70 -17.07 -5.26 3.58
CA GLY A 70 -16.57 -3.90 3.41
C GLY A 70 -15.64 -3.46 4.54
N ALA A 71 -15.94 -3.85 5.79
CA ALA A 71 -15.08 -3.57 6.93
C ALA A 71 -13.72 -4.29 6.82
N MET A 72 -13.71 -5.55 6.36
CA MET A 72 -12.48 -6.31 6.13
C MET A 72 -11.63 -5.71 4.99
N LEU A 73 -12.25 -5.28 3.89
CA LEU A 73 -11.55 -4.57 2.81
C LEU A 73 -10.90 -3.29 3.33
N PHE A 74 -11.64 -2.46 4.06
CA PHE A 74 -11.10 -1.22 4.63
C PHE A 74 -9.98 -1.49 5.65
N TYR A 75 -10.17 -2.46 6.54
CA TYR A 75 -9.17 -2.83 7.54
C TYR A 75 -7.89 -3.39 6.88
N SER A 76 -8.02 -4.15 5.79
CA SER A 76 -6.86 -4.65 5.05
C SER A 76 -5.99 -3.52 4.49
N ALA A 77 -6.59 -2.41 4.04
CA ALA A 77 -5.87 -1.23 3.56
C ALA A 77 -5.08 -0.55 4.71
N ILE A 78 -5.70 -0.47 5.89
CA ILE A 78 -5.02 0.06 7.10
C ILE A 78 -3.85 -0.83 7.50
N GLU A 79 -4.04 -2.16 7.54
CA GLU A 79 -2.95 -3.08 7.87
C GLU A 79 -1.83 -3.01 6.84
N PHE A 80 -2.14 -2.79 5.56
CA PHE A 80 -1.11 -2.59 4.54
C PHE A 80 -0.29 -1.33 4.81
N LEU A 81 -0.94 -0.20 5.12
CA LEU A 81 -0.22 1.03 5.50
C LEU A 81 0.66 0.84 6.73
N LYS A 82 0.17 0.12 7.75
CA LYS A 82 0.96 -0.23 8.93
C LYS A 82 2.18 -1.09 8.60
N GLU A 83 2.00 -2.09 7.73
CA GLU A 83 3.09 -2.96 7.28
C GLU A 83 4.18 -2.18 6.52
N GLU A 84 3.79 -1.14 5.76
CA GLU A 84 4.74 -0.26 5.07
C GLU A 84 5.22 0.93 5.92
N LYS A 85 4.80 1.02 7.19
CA LYS A 85 5.08 2.15 8.09
C LYS A 85 4.76 3.51 7.44
N GLU A 86 3.64 3.55 6.74
CA GLU A 86 3.08 4.78 6.20
C GLU A 86 2.16 5.42 7.22
N SER A 87 2.34 6.73 7.42
CA SER A 87 1.49 7.53 8.30
C SER A 87 0.26 8.04 7.55
N ILE A 88 -0.82 8.26 8.30
CA ILE A 88 -2.01 8.96 7.81
C ILE A 88 -2.05 10.31 8.54
N THR A 89 -2.15 11.40 7.78
CA THR A 89 -2.23 12.74 8.33
C THR A 89 -3.61 13.01 8.93
N LEU A 90 -3.71 13.94 9.88
CA LEU A 90 -5.01 14.33 10.44
C LEU A 90 -5.98 14.87 9.37
N ALA A 91 -5.45 15.55 8.35
CA ALA A 91 -6.23 16.05 7.21
C ALA A 91 -6.76 14.92 6.32
N GLU A 92 -6.15 13.74 6.32
CA GLU A 92 -6.67 12.56 5.63
C GLU A 92 -7.65 11.78 6.50
N VAL A 93 -7.40 11.67 7.80
CA VAL A 93 -8.36 11.10 8.75
C VAL A 93 -9.67 11.91 8.75
N SER A 94 -9.60 13.24 8.63
CA SER A 94 -10.80 14.08 8.58
C SER A 94 -11.69 13.78 7.36
N LYS A 95 -11.11 13.28 6.25
CA LYS A 95 -11.88 12.85 5.07
C LYS A 95 -12.72 11.60 5.35
N LEU A 96 -12.40 10.82 6.39
CA LEU A 96 -13.23 9.70 6.86
C LEU A 96 -14.55 10.16 7.52
N ALA A 97 -14.75 11.47 7.71
CA ALA A 97 -16.05 12.03 8.07
C ALA A 97 -17.02 12.11 6.88
N LEU A 98 -16.54 11.98 5.63
CA LEU A 98 -17.39 12.04 4.44
C LEU A 98 -18.26 10.80 4.24
N PRO A 99 -17.78 9.55 4.42
CA PRO A 99 -18.60 8.35 4.28
C PRO A 99 -19.93 8.36 5.04
N PRO A 100 -20.00 8.70 6.35
CA PRO A 100 -21.29 8.73 7.05
C PRO A 100 -22.27 9.76 6.47
N ILE A 101 -21.77 10.94 6.07
CA ILE A 101 -22.59 11.98 5.41
C ILE A 101 -23.09 11.46 4.05
N GLY A 102 -22.21 10.81 3.29
CA GLY A 102 -22.53 10.20 2.01
C GLY A 102 -23.60 9.11 2.12
N VAL A 103 -23.53 8.25 3.14
CA VAL A 103 -24.56 7.24 3.43
C VAL A 103 -25.90 7.91 3.72
N VAL A 104 -25.94 8.95 4.56
CA VAL A 104 -27.19 9.67 4.85
C VAL A 104 -27.77 10.30 3.59
N PHE A 105 -26.95 11.00 2.80
CA PHE A 105 -27.40 11.61 1.54
C PHE A 105 -27.91 10.56 0.54
N TYR A 106 -27.19 9.46 0.38
CA TYR A 106 -27.60 8.33 -0.45
C TYR A 106 -28.94 7.75 0.01
N MET A 107 -29.14 7.60 1.33
CA MET A 107 -30.39 7.09 1.88
C MET A 107 -31.55 8.07 1.70
N LEU A 108 -31.33 9.38 1.80
CA LEU A 108 -32.36 10.36 1.47
C LEU A 108 -32.78 10.25 -0.01
N LEU A 109 -31.81 10.10 -0.92
CA LEU A 109 -32.09 9.87 -2.33
C LEU A 109 -32.87 8.57 -2.56
N PHE A 110 -32.50 7.50 -1.86
CA PHE A 110 -33.22 6.22 -1.89
C PHE A 110 -34.67 6.36 -1.40
N LEU A 111 -34.87 7.07 -0.30
CA LEU A 111 -36.19 7.30 0.28
C LEU A 111 -37.08 8.15 -0.63
N GLU A 112 -36.52 9.10 -1.37
CA GLU A 112 -37.28 9.94 -2.30
C GLU A 112 -37.63 9.18 -3.59
N LEU A 113 -36.66 8.47 -4.18
CA LEU A 113 -36.82 7.91 -5.53
C LEU A 113 -37.39 6.49 -5.56
N LYS A 114 -37.10 5.68 -4.53
CA LYS A 114 -37.40 4.24 -4.54
C LYS A 114 -38.45 3.86 -3.50
N ALA A 115 -38.31 4.34 -2.25
CA ALA A 115 -39.18 3.94 -1.16
C ALA A 115 -40.71 4.13 -1.38
N PRO A 116 -41.20 5.15 -2.12
CA PRO A 116 -42.64 5.31 -2.35
C PRO A 116 -43.26 4.16 -3.17
N ASN A 117 -42.42 3.42 -3.92
CA ASN A 117 -42.84 2.32 -4.77
C ASN A 117 -42.65 0.94 -4.12
N ILE A 118 -42.20 0.88 -2.86
CA ILE A 118 -41.93 -0.37 -2.14
C ILE A 118 -43.13 -0.73 -1.24
N PRO A 119 -43.63 -1.98 -1.25
CA PRO A 119 -44.66 -2.42 -0.31
C PRO A 119 -44.23 -2.22 1.14
N LEU A 120 -45.15 -1.76 2.00
CA LEU A 120 -44.85 -1.47 3.42
C LEU A 120 -44.19 -2.66 4.16
N SER A 121 -44.56 -3.89 3.79
CA SER A 121 -43.98 -5.12 4.33
C SER A 121 -42.49 -5.31 4.03
N GLU A 122 -41.96 -4.66 3.01
CA GLU A 122 -40.59 -4.84 2.50
C GLU A 122 -39.70 -3.60 2.72
N VAL A 123 -40.28 -2.49 3.18
CA VAL A 123 -39.58 -1.21 3.38
C VAL A 123 -38.36 -1.35 4.29
N TYR A 124 -38.48 -2.05 5.42
CA TYR A 124 -37.35 -2.22 6.34
C TYR A 124 -36.20 -3.05 5.77
N ALA A 125 -36.51 -4.10 5.02
CA ALA A 125 -35.51 -4.93 4.36
C ALA A 125 -34.77 -4.11 3.28
N ASN A 126 -35.50 -3.30 2.52
CA ASN A 126 -34.98 -2.42 1.49
C ASN A 126 -34.13 -1.27 2.06
N ILE A 127 -34.54 -0.67 3.18
CA ILE A 127 -33.74 0.33 3.89
C ILE A 127 -32.43 -0.29 4.38
N LEU A 128 -32.48 -1.47 5.01
CA LEU A 128 -31.28 -2.16 5.47
C LEU A 128 -30.33 -2.48 4.32
N LEU A 129 -30.88 -2.92 3.19
CA LEU A 129 -30.13 -3.16 1.95
C LEU A 129 -29.45 -1.88 1.47
N GLY A 130 -30.18 -0.77 1.37
CA GLY A 130 -29.64 0.53 0.98
C GLY A 130 -28.49 0.99 1.88
N VAL A 131 -28.66 0.85 3.20
CA VAL A 131 -27.63 1.19 4.19
C VAL A 131 -26.40 0.29 4.04
N ALA A 132 -26.58 -1.03 3.95
CA ALA A 132 -25.46 -1.96 3.83
C ALA A 132 -24.64 -1.73 2.56
N TRP A 133 -25.31 -1.63 1.41
CA TRP A 133 -24.63 -1.44 0.11
C TRP A 133 -23.92 -0.09 0.00
N SER A 134 -24.57 1.00 0.45
CA SER A 134 -23.91 2.32 0.44
C SER A 134 -22.76 2.40 1.44
N ASN A 135 -22.89 1.81 2.63
CA ASN A 135 -21.80 1.76 3.60
C ASN A 135 -20.57 1.04 3.02
N VAL A 136 -20.76 -0.12 2.39
CA VAL A 136 -19.66 -0.86 1.75
C VAL A 136 -19.08 -0.10 0.55
N ALA A 137 -19.92 0.56 -0.24
CA ALA A 137 -19.47 1.43 -1.33
C ALA A 137 -18.48 2.49 -0.83
N PHE A 138 -18.85 3.22 0.23
CA PHE A 138 -17.98 4.25 0.79
C PHE A 138 -16.75 3.68 1.51
N LEU A 139 -16.85 2.52 2.17
CA LEU A 139 -15.69 1.85 2.77
C LEU A 139 -14.68 1.40 1.71
N ALA A 140 -15.15 0.83 0.60
CA ALA A 140 -14.29 0.45 -0.53
C ALA A 140 -13.59 1.68 -1.14
N ILE A 141 -14.35 2.76 -1.37
CA ILE A 141 -13.78 4.03 -1.87
C ILE A 141 -12.72 4.59 -0.89
N SER A 142 -13.01 4.55 0.41
CA SER A 142 -12.08 5.00 1.46
C SER A 142 -10.81 4.14 1.50
N ALA A 143 -10.95 2.82 1.36
CA ALA A 143 -9.83 1.89 1.24
C ALA A 143 -8.97 2.23 0.02
N GLY A 144 -9.60 2.57 -1.12
CA GLY A 144 -8.92 3.08 -2.31
C GLY A 144 -8.02 4.27 -1.99
N PHE A 145 -8.53 5.29 -1.30
CA PHE A 145 -7.74 6.47 -0.94
C PHE A 145 -6.50 6.15 -0.09
N PHE A 146 -6.55 5.10 0.74
CA PHE A 146 -5.37 4.59 1.45
C PHE A 146 -4.38 3.90 0.53
N PHE A 147 -4.84 3.05 -0.40
CA PHE A 147 -3.96 2.46 -1.41
C PHE A 147 -3.31 3.50 -2.34
N LYS A 148 -3.90 4.69 -2.50
CA LYS A 148 -3.26 5.79 -3.24
C LYS A 148 -1.89 6.18 -2.67
N LYS A 149 -1.70 6.13 -1.35
CA LYS A 149 -0.41 6.40 -0.69
C LYS A 149 0.68 5.39 -1.06
N LEU A 150 0.28 4.20 -1.48
CA LEU A 150 1.20 3.13 -1.82
C LEU A 150 1.70 3.22 -3.26
N ILE A 151 1.14 4.11 -4.09
CA ILE A 151 1.50 4.28 -5.50
C ILE A 151 3.00 4.57 -5.71
N PRO A 152 3.65 5.48 -4.95
CA PRO A 152 5.09 5.71 -5.10
C PRO A 152 5.94 4.49 -4.75
N MET A 153 5.39 3.55 -3.97
CA MET A 153 6.11 2.37 -3.50
C MET A 153 5.87 1.14 -4.37
N TYR A 154 4.66 1.01 -4.91
CA TYR A 154 4.16 -0.15 -5.64
C TYR A 154 3.42 0.29 -6.91
N GLU A 155 4.00 -0.03 -8.07
CA GLU A 155 3.39 0.24 -9.38
C GLU A 155 1.94 -0.28 -9.47
N HIS A 156 1.69 -1.47 -8.93
CA HIS A 156 0.37 -2.11 -8.94
C HIS A 156 -0.64 -1.47 -7.97
N ALA A 157 -0.21 -0.65 -7.01
CA ALA A 157 -1.13 0.02 -6.08
C ALA A 157 -2.08 0.99 -6.79
N LYS A 158 -1.67 1.58 -7.93
CA LYS A 158 -2.55 2.44 -8.74
C LYS A 158 -3.77 1.67 -9.26
N HIS A 159 -3.59 0.41 -9.62
CA HIS A 159 -4.68 -0.44 -10.12
C HIS A 159 -5.61 -0.89 -8.99
N ILE A 160 -5.09 -1.10 -7.79
CA ILE A 160 -5.91 -1.40 -6.61
C ILE A 160 -6.69 -0.16 -6.17
N TYR A 161 -6.05 1.02 -6.17
CA TYR A 161 -6.71 2.30 -5.91
C TYR A 161 -7.94 2.47 -6.81
N TRP A 162 -7.77 2.44 -8.13
CA TRP A 162 -8.90 2.59 -9.07
C TRP A 162 -9.87 1.42 -9.01
N GLY A 163 -9.38 0.20 -8.81
CA GLY A 163 -10.21 -0.99 -8.64
C GLY A 163 -11.19 -0.83 -7.47
N LEU A 164 -10.72 -0.33 -6.32
CA LEU A 164 -11.57 -0.12 -5.14
C LEU A 164 -12.54 1.06 -5.31
N ILE A 165 -12.14 2.12 -6.02
CA ILE A 165 -13.06 3.21 -6.39
C ILE A 165 -14.19 2.69 -7.28
N PHE A 166 -13.87 1.98 -8.36
CA PHE A 166 -14.86 1.40 -9.25
C PHE A 166 -15.68 0.31 -8.55
N PHE A 167 -15.05 -0.44 -7.63
CA PHE A 167 -15.76 -1.42 -6.82
C PHE A 167 -16.83 -0.77 -5.97
N GLY A 168 -16.49 0.28 -5.22
CA GLY A 168 -17.49 1.02 -4.45
C GLY A 168 -18.58 1.65 -5.32
N LEU A 169 -18.21 2.25 -6.46
CA LEU A 169 -19.19 2.85 -7.37
C LEU A 169 -20.18 1.84 -7.95
N HIS A 170 -19.77 0.58 -8.21
CA HIS A 170 -20.66 -0.44 -8.76
C HIS A 170 -21.75 -0.88 -7.76
N LEU A 171 -21.56 -0.63 -6.46
CA LEU A 171 -22.49 -1.07 -5.42
C LEU A 171 -23.69 -0.12 -5.29
N PHE A 172 -23.51 1.17 -5.57
CA PHE A 172 -24.57 2.18 -5.43
C PHE A 172 -25.86 1.91 -6.23
N PRO A 173 -25.84 1.39 -7.46
CA PRO A 173 -27.08 1.22 -8.21
C PRO A 173 -27.94 0.05 -7.72
N TYR A 174 -27.38 -0.93 -7.01
CA TYR A 174 -28.11 -2.17 -6.66
C TYR A 174 -29.38 -1.91 -5.81
N PRO A 175 -29.36 -1.14 -4.71
CA PRO A 175 -30.59 -0.86 -3.96
C PRO A 175 -31.72 -0.25 -4.80
N PHE A 176 -31.42 0.53 -5.84
CA PHE A 176 -32.44 1.11 -6.72
C PHE A 176 -33.01 0.10 -7.74
N PHE A 177 -32.15 -0.79 -8.25
CA PHE A 177 -32.45 -1.58 -9.45
C PHE A 177 -32.56 -3.10 -9.21
N HIS A 178 -32.36 -3.61 -7.99
CA HIS A 178 -32.35 -5.06 -7.73
C HIS A 178 -33.67 -5.79 -8.08
N ASP A 179 -34.81 -5.10 -8.03
CA ASP A 179 -36.11 -5.66 -8.45
C ASP A 179 -36.24 -5.80 -9.98
N LEU A 180 -35.35 -5.15 -10.73
CA LEU A 180 -35.38 -5.11 -12.19
C LEU A 180 -34.51 -6.24 -12.74
N THR A 181 -35.14 -7.18 -13.44
CA THR A 181 -34.48 -8.38 -13.96
C THR A 181 -33.33 -8.10 -14.93
N TRP A 182 -33.31 -6.93 -15.58
CA TRP A 182 -32.24 -6.53 -16.49
C TRP A 182 -30.95 -6.12 -15.76
N TYR A 183 -31.03 -5.69 -14.50
CA TYR A 183 -29.88 -5.16 -13.77
C TYR A 183 -29.00 -6.28 -13.21
N ALA A 184 -29.59 -7.39 -12.77
CA ALA A 184 -28.85 -8.48 -12.11
C ALA A 184 -27.65 -8.99 -12.94
N PRO A 185 -27.79 -9.28 -14.25
CA PRO A 185 -26.64 -9.71 -15.05
C PRO A 185 -25.52 -8.67 -15.18
N ILE A 186 -25.88 -7.39 -15.28
CA ILE A 186 -24.92 -6.29 -15.38
C ILE A 186 -24.14 -6.17 -14.06
N GLY A 187 -24.84 -6.18 -12.93
CA GLY A 187 -24.22 -6.09 -11.61
C GLY A 187 -23.27 -7.25 -11.33
N LEU A 188 -23.69 -8.48 -11.66
CA LEU A 188 -22.87 -9.69 -11.47
C LEU A 188 -21.65 -9.70 -12.40
N THR A 189 -21.82 -9.36 -13.68
CA THR A 189 -20.71 -9.29 -14.64
C THR A 189 -19.68 -8.23 -14.23
N LEU A 190 -20.14 -7.05 -13.83
CA LEU A 190 -19.24 -5.98 -13.37
C LEU A 190 -18.50 -6.37 -12.09
N SER A 191 -19.18 -7.07 -11.17
CA SER A 191 -18.55 -7.62 -9.97
C SER A 191 -17.44 -8.61 -10.33
N MET A 192 -17.69 -9.59 -11.21
CA MET A 192 -16.66 -10.55 -11.63
C MET A 192 -15.40 -9.87 -12.21
N ILE A 193 -15.57 -8.87 -13.07
CA ILE A 193 -14.46 -8.13 -13.67
C ILE A 193 -13.64 -7.42 -12.59
N LEU A 194 -14.31 -6.74 -11.65
CA LEU A 194 -13.64 -5.96 -10.61
C LEU A 194 -13.00 -6.85 -9.55
N ILE A 195 -13.60 -7.98 -9.19
CA ILE A 195 -13.01 -8.99 -8.30
C ILE A 195 -11.74 -9.54 -8.95
N ALA A 196 -11.80 -10.02 -10.20
CA ALA A 196 -10.65 -10.55 -10.91
C ALA A 196 -9.51 -9.52 -11.00
N TRP A 197 -9.84 -8.26 -11.31
CA TRP A 197 -8.91 -7.14 -11.32
C TRP A 197 -8.24 -6.93 -9.95
N LEU A 198 -9.04 -6.78 -8.89
CA LEU A 198 -8.53 -6.53 -7.54
C LEU A 198 -7.65 -7.67 -7.03
N VAL A 199 -8.06 -8.92 -7.28
CA VAL A 199 -7.31 -10.11 -6.87
C VAL A 199 -5.99 -10.21 -7.61
N TYR A 200 -5.99 -10.03 -8.94
CA TYR A 200 -4.78 -10.08 -9.75
C TYR A 200 -3.74 -9.05 -9.28
N TYR A 201 -4.16 -7.78 -9.12
CA TYR A 201 -3.23 -6.73 -8.71
C TYR A 201 -2.84 -6.83 -7.24
N MET A 202 -3.71 -7.29 -6.34
CA MET A 202 -3.36 -7.53 -4.95
C MET A 202 -2.34 -8.66 -4.81
N VAL A 203 -2.56 -9.81 -5.47
CA VAL A 203 -1.58 -10.91 -5.47
C VAL A 203 -0.27 -10.44 -6.06
N SER A 204 -0.29 -9.71 -7.18
CA SER A 204 0.91 -9.16 -7.81
C SER A 204 1.66 -8.20 -6.89
N MET A 205 0.95 -7.29 -6.22
CA MET A 205 1.54 -6.30 -5.33
C MET A 205 2.11 -6.90 -4.04
N VAL A 206 1.38 -7.80 -3.40
CA VAL A 206 1.81 -8.43 -2.14
C VAL A 206 2.91 -9.48 -2.37
N SER A 207 2.96 -10.06 -3.58
CA SER A 207 4.03 -10.99 -3.98
C SER A 207 5.28 -10.29 -4.52
N SER A 208 5.17 -9.07 -5.04
CA SER A 208 6.33 -8.25 -5.38
C SER A 208 6.92 -7.66 -4.11
N GLU A 209 8.13 -8.08 -3.69
CA GLU A 209 8.86 -7.26 -2.73
C GLU A 209 9.18 -5.93 -3.41
N GLN A 210 9.00 -4.80 -2.70
CA GLN A 210 9.20 -3.41 -3.16
C GLN A 210 10.51 -3.17 -3.93
N PHE A 211 11.51 -4.03 -3.74
CA PHE A 211 12.84 -3.94 -4.34
C PHE A 211 13.16 -5.12 -5.30
N ASN A 212 12.28 -6.12 -5.45
CA ASN A 212 12.48 -7.27 -6.34
C ASN A 212 12.42 -6.92 -7.83
N LYS A 213 12.07 -5.70 -8.23
CA LYS A 213 12.14 -5.23 -9.62
C LYS A 213 13.40 -4.40 -9.93
N ILE A 214 14.30 -4.18 -8.97
CA ILE A 214 15.56 -3.49 -9.27
C ILE A 214 16.38 -4.37 -10.20
N GLU A 215 16.66 -3.90 -11.41
CA GLU A 215 17.70 -4.48 -12.26
C GLU A 215 19.01 -3.83 -11.84
N VAL A 216 19.94 -4.64 -11.33
CA VAL A 216 21.28 -4.18 -10.96
C VAL A 216 22.20 -4.57 -12.12
N PRO A 217 22.78 -3.60 -12.86
CA PRO A 217 23.78 -3.92 -13.86
C PRO A 217 24.98 -4.63 -13.23
N GLU A 218 25.67 -5.51 -13.95
CA GLU A 218 26.90 -6.13 -13.44
C GLU A 218 27.92 -5.02 -13.10
N MET A 219 28.30 -4.92 -11.82
CA MET A 219 29.25 -3.92 -11.29
C MET A 219 30.67 -3.99 -11.86
N LYS A 220 30.96 -4.88 -12.82
CA LYS A 220 32.29 -4.99 -13.44
C LYS A 220 32.75 -3.69 -14.12
N GLU A 221 31.84 -2.74 -14.36
CA GLU A 221 32.15 -1.45 -14.98
C GLU A 221 32.38 -0.30 -13.97
N ILE A 222 32.00 -0.43 -12.70
CA ILE A 222 32.20 0.63 -11.68
C ILE A 222 33.32 0.28 -10.71
N LYS A 223 34.30 1.18 -10.60
CA LYS A 223 35.36 1.14 -9.58
C LYS A 223 34.90 1.72 -8.24
N LEU A 224 33.93 1.08 -7.58
CA LEU A 224 33.52 1.42 -6.22
C LEU A 224 33.90 0.28 -5.26
N GLU A 225 34.62 0.60 -4.19
CA GLU A 225 35.03 -0.40 -3.19
C GLU A 225 33.81 -0.96 -2.42
N GLU A 226 33.94 -2.21 -1.97
CA GLU A 226 32.95 -2.84 -1.08
C GLU A 226 33.07 -2.26 0.34
N GLY A 227 31.95 -2.22 1.05
CA GLY A 227 31.94 -1.78 2.44
C GLY A 227 31.50 -0.33 2.59
N ILE A 228 32.28 0.49 3.30
CA ILE A 228 31.86 1.84 3.68
C ILE A 228 32.81 2.86 3.10
N LEU A 229 32.23 3.85 2.43
CA LEU A 229 32.92 5.02 1.91
C LEU A 229 32.41 6.25 2.66
N ILE A 230 33.29 6.93 3.38
CA ILE A 230 33.01 8.24 3.97
C ILE A 230 33.65 9.26 3.04
N ILE A 231 32.83 10.12 2.45
CA ILE A 231 33.25 11.09 1.43
C ILE A 231 32.82 12.51 1.82
N GLY A 232 33.55 13.51 1.31
CA GLY A 232 33.14 14.91 1.41
C GLY A 232 32.24 15.35 0.25
N SER A 233 31.67 16.55 0.34
CA SER A 233 30.81 17.15 -0.70
C SER A 233 31.51 17.32 -2.03
N SER A 234 32.83 17.52 -2.03
CA SER A 234 33.62 17.62 -3.26
C SER A 234 33.66 16.30 -4.04
N GLU A 235 33.66 15.17 -3.34
CA GLU A 235 33.69 13.83 -3.91
C GLU A 235 32.28 13.31 -4.24
N TYR A 236 31.26 13.85 -3.58
CA TYR A 236 29.86 13.46 -3.81
C TYR A 236 29.42 13.67 -5.27
N GLU A 237 29.80 14.78 -5.91
CA GLU A 237 29.48 15.03 -7.33
C GLU A 237 30.19 14.06 -8.29
N GLU A 238 31.33 13.49 -7.90
CA GLU A 238 32.00 12.43 -8.66
C GLU A 238 31.26 11.10 -8.52
N ILE A 239 30.92 10.71 -7.28
CA ILE A 239 30.11 9.51 -7.01
C ILE A 239 28.77 9.57 -7.72
N LYS A 240 28.10 10.73 -7.71
CA LYS A 240 26.80 10.93 -8.34
C LYS A 240 26.86 10.71 -9.85
N ARG A 241 27.90 11.21 -10.53
CA ARG A 241 28.13 10.97 -11.96
C ARG A 241 28.48 9.52 -12.24
N MET A 242 29.32 8.90 -11.42
CA MET A 242 29.72 7.51 -11.58
C MET A 242 28.55 6.54 -11.41
N LEU A 243 27.58 6.88 -10.55
CA LEU A 243 26.40 6.06 -10.26
C LEU A 243 25.14 6.53 -10.99
N GLU A 244 25.24 7.41 -11.99
CA GLU A 244 24.08 8.01 -12.67
C GLU A 244 23.17 6.95 -13.33
N GLU A 245 23.76 5.89 -13.89
CA GLU A 245 23.03 4.79 -14.52
C GLU A 245 22.75 3.61 -13.58
N PHE A 246 23.21 3.68 -12.33
CA PHE A 246 23.11 2.59 -11.37
C PHE A 246 22.00 2.83 -10.35
N PRO A 247 21.23 1.78 -9.97
CA PRO A 247 20.20 1.92 -8.96
C PRO A 247 20.84 2.17 -7.59
N VAL A 248 20.59 3.33 -6.99
CA VAL A 248 21.04 3.68 -5.64
C VAL A 248 19.82 3.94 -4.75
N LEU A 249 19.86 3.46 -3.51
CA LEU A 249 18.93 3.90 -2.47
C LEU A 249 19.53 5.10 -1.73
N ALA A 250 19.02 6.29 -1.98
CA ALA A 250 19.59 7.54 -1.45
C ALA A 250 18.69 8.17 -0.38
N PHE A 251 19.28 8.61 0.74
CA PHE A 251 18.63 9.43 1.75
C PHE A 251 19.28 10.80 1.72
N ILE A 252 18.56 11.80 1.20
CA ILE A 252 19.15 13.08 0.79
C ILE A 252 18.42 14.25 1.45
N ARG A 253 19.15 15.32 1.73
CA ARG A 253 18.56 16.59 2.20
C ARG A 253 18.28 17.59 1.08
N MET A 254 18.87 17.44 -0.10
CA MET A 254 18.63 18.34 -1.24
C MET A 254 18.14 17.53 -2.45
N ILE A 255 16.86 17.72 -2.83
CA ILE A 255 16.27 17.08 -4.00
C ILE A 255 16.62 17.89 -5.25
N ARG A 256 17.91 17.98 -5.58
CA ARG A 256 18.37 18.69 -6.77
C ARG A 256 19.21 17.75 -7.62
N ASP A 257 18.86 17.67 -8.89
CA ASP A 257 19.62 16.93 -9.90
C ASP A 257 19.82 15.44 -9.54
N VAL A 258 18.85 14.80 -8.87
CA VAL A 258 18.94 13.38 -8.48
C VAL A 258 18.75 12.49 -9.72
N PRO A 259 19.66 11.54 -10.01
CA PRO A 259 19.51 10.64 -11.15
C PRO A 259 18.16 9.89 -11.12
N SER A 260 17.55 9.71 -12.29
CA SER A 260 16.22 9.07 -12.42
C SER A 260 16.24 7.58 -12.08
N THR A 261 17.41 6.95 -12.13
CA THR A 261 17.69 5.56 -11.74
C THR A 261 17.72 5.40 -10.21
N TRP A 262 17.92 6.48 -9.46
CA TRP A 262 18.01 6.43 -8.01
C TRP A 262 16.62 6.42 -7.38
N ARG A 263 16.47 5.56 -6.38
CA ARG A 263 15.35 5.63 -5.46
C ARG A 263 15.77 6.47 -4.27
N TYR A 264 15.24 7.69 -4.17
CA TYR A 264 15.60 8.60 -3.09
C TYR A 264 14.46 8.84 -2.10
N TYR A 265 14.85 9.15 -0.86
CA TYR A 265 13.98 9.64 0.19
C TYR A 265 14.50 11.00 0.68
N PHE A 266 13.61 11.98 0.71
CA PHE A 266 13.89 13.32 1.19
C PHE A 266 13.82 13.38 2.71
N VAL A 267 14.96 13.57 3.38
CA VAL A 267 15.01 13.62 4.84
C VAL A 267 14.63 15.02 5.31
N THR A 268 13.49 15.15 5.99
CA THR A 268 12.91 16.44 6.37
C THR A 268 11.95 16.35 7.55
N THR A 269 11.83 17.43 8.32
CA THR A 269 10.79 17.57 9.36
C THR A 269 9.44 18.10 8.84
N ALA A 270 9.37 18.53 7.58
CA ALA A 270 8.18 19.11 6.95
C ALA A 270 7.25 17.99 6.41
N GLY A 271 6.91 17.05 7.29
CA GLY A 271 6.76 15.62 7.00
C GLY A 271 5.57 15.11 6.19
N ASP A 272 4.69 15.93 5.60
CA ASP A 272 3.41 15.39 5.10
C ASP A 272 3.02 15.77 3.65
N GLU A 273 3.71 16.71 3.00
CA GLU A 273 3.27 17.24 1.68
C GLU A 273 4.16 16.86 0.49
N ARG A 274 5.29 16.18 0.69
CA ARG A 274 6.22 15.83 -0.38
C ARG A 274 6.32 14.32 -0.57
N GLU A 275 6.28 13.87 -1.83
CA GLU A 275 6.55 12.48 -2.18
C GLU A 275 7.92 12.03 -1.64
N ASN A 276 7.97 10.80 -1.11
CA ASN A 276 9.17 10.15 -0.57
C ASN A 276 9.84 10.89 0.60
N ALA A 277 9.10 11.65 1.42
CA ALA A 277 9.64 12.27 2.62
C ALA A 277 9.83 11.28 3.79
N ILE A 278 10.93 11.40 4.53
CA ILE A 278 11.19 10.66 5.78
C ILE A 278 11.62 11.64 6.88
N SER A 279 11.09 11.48 8.08
CA SER A 279 11.52 12.25 9.25
C SER A 279 12.98 11.94 9.61
N PRO A 280 13.84 12.94 9.91
CA PRO A 280 15.21 12.68 10.37
C PRO A 280 15.25 11.87 11.67
N THR A 281 14.17 11.85 12.46
CA THR A 281 14.06 11.06 13.69
C THR A 281 13.66 9.60 13.45
N ASP A 282 13.23 9.23 12.23
CA ASP A 282 12.80 7.87 11.90
C ASP A 282 13.96 7.02 11.35
N LEU A 283 15.01 6.88 12.15
CA LEU A 283 16.17 6.03 11.85
C LEU A 283 15.77 4.56 11.62
N GLY A 284 14.64 4.15 12.21
CA GLY A 284 14.05 2.82 12.03
C GLY A 284 13.56 2.56 10.61
N LYS A 285 12.82 3.51 10.02
CA LYS A 285 12.35 3.42 8.63
C LYS A 285 13.52 3.45 7.63
N ILE A 286 14.50 4.33 7.85
CA ILE A 286 15.73 4.37 7.03
C ILE A 286 16.43 3.00 7.06
N SER A 287 16.66 2.44 8.26
CA SER A 287 17.28 1.12 8.44
C SER A 287 16.54 0.01 7.70
N GLU A 288 15.21 0.01 7.76
CA GLU A 288 14.39 -1.02 7.14
C GLU A 288 14.41 -0.93 5.62
N LEU A 289 14.29 0.27 5.07
CA LEU A 289 14.38 0.50 3.63
C LEU A 289 15.75 0.06 3.10
N SER A 290 16.82 0.41 3.80
CA SER A 290 18.18 -0.05 3.52
C SER A 290 18.30 -1.58 3.53
N TYR A 291 17.79 -2.24 4.58
CA TYR A 291 17.81 -3.70 4.68
C TYR A 291 17.07 -4.37 3.52
N ARG A 292 15.84 -3.91 3.23
CA ARG A 292 14.99 -4.48 2.17
C ARG A 292 15.62 -4.28 0.78
N TYR A 293 16.22 -3.12 0.54
CA TYR A 293 16.92 -2.81 -0.70
C TYR A 293 18.15 -3.70 -0.89
N LEU A 294 19.00 -3.84 0.14
CA LEU A 294 20.18 -4.71 0.08
C LEU A 294 19.80 -6.18 -0.16
N LYS A 295 18.80 -6.67 0.58
CA LYS A 295 18.31 -8.04 0.40
C LYS A 295 17.81 -8.31 -1.02
N ALA A 296 17.09 -7.37 -1.63
CA ALA A 296 16.56 -7.56 -2.98
C ALA A 296 17.59 -7.38 -4.11
N THR A 297 18.74 -6.77 -3.78
CA THR A 297 19.86 -6.61 -4.72
C THR A 297 20.87 -7.75 -4.59
N GLU A 298 20.89 -8.49 -3.47
CA GLU A 298 21.79 -9.62 -3.18
C GLU A 298 21.94 -10.62 -4.33
N GLU A 299 20.83 -11.09 -4.92
CA GLU A 299 20.87 -12.08 -6.01
C GLU A 299 21.21 -11.46 -7.38
N LYS A 300 21.22 -10.13 -7.49
CA LYS A 300 21.29 -9.39 -8.77
C LYS A 300 22.58 -8.61 -8.95
N GLY A 301 23.32 -8.37 -7.88
CA GLY A 301 24.54 -7.58 -7.88
C GLY A 301 24.77 -6.91 -6.54
N ARG A 302 25.44 -5.75 -6.56
CA ARG A 302 25.74 -4.99 -5.34
C ARG A 302 24.71 -3.90 -5.11
N GLY A 303 24.06 -3.90 -3.95
CA GLY A 303 23.23 -2.78 -3.51
C GLY A 303 24.06 -1.62 -2.98
N ILE A 304 23.77 -0.39 -3.43
CA ILE A 304 24.41 0.84 -2.96
C ILE A 304 23.40 1.68 -2.17
N ILE A 305 23.75 1.98 -0.92
CA ILE A 305 23.02 2.93 -0.07
C ILE A 305 23.84 4.21 0.03
N LEU A 306 23.18 5.36 -0.17
CA LEU A 306 23.79 6.68 -0.02
C LEU A 306 23.07 7.47 1.07
N ILE A 307 23.82 8.05 2.01
CA ILE A 307 23.31 8.96 3.04
C ILE A 307 24.01 10.31 2.89
N ASP A 308 23.27 11.29 2.37
CA ASP A 308 23.68 12.67 2.16
C ASP A 308 22.87 13.60 3.08
N CYS A 309 22.99 13.32 4.39
CA CYS A 309 22.34 14.11 5.45
C CYS A 309 22.79 13.71 6.87
N VAL A 310 24.02 13.21 7.08
CA VAL A 310 24.43 12.66 8.39
C VAL A 310 24.39 13.73 9.49
N GLU A 311 24.86 14.95 9.19
CA GLU A 311 24.80 16.13 10.06
C GLU A 311 23.36 16.44 10.45
N TYR A 312 22.45 16.36 9.48
CA TYR A 312 21.03 16.62 9.72
C TYR A 312 20.42 15.54 10.61
N LEU A 313 20.80 14.27 10.48
CA LEU A 313 20.38 13.22 11.41
C LEU A 313 20.88 13.50 12.83
N LEU A 314 22.14 13.95 12.99
CA LEU A 314 22.72 14.31 14.28
C LEU A 314 22.09 15.56 14.91
N MET A 315 21.58 16.49 14.11
CA MET A 315 20.84 17.65 14.62
C MET A 315 19.53 17.27 15.33
N TYR A 316 18.89 16.17 14.91
CA TYR A 316 17.57 15.76 15.41
C TYR A 316 17.60 14.52 16.31
N ASN A 317 18.74 13.84 16.42
CA ASN A 317 18.89 12.62 17.21
C ASN A 317 20.12 12.72 18.10
N GLU A 318 20.09 12.00 19.22
CA GLU A 318 21.28 11.82 20.04
C GLU A 318 22.39 11.12 19.24
N LEU A 319 23.64 11.54 19.42
CA LEU A 319 24.82 10.95 18.77
C LEU A 319 24.83 9.42 18.89
N ASN A 320 24.59 8.88 20.08
CA ASN A 320 24.56 7.43 20.32
C ASN A 320 23.49 6.70 19.47
N SER A 321 22.35 7.34 19.21
CA SER A 321 21.30 6.76 18.37
C SER A 321 21.71 6.71 16.91
N VAL A 322 22.35 7.78 16.41
CA VAL A 322 22.89 7.83 15.04
C VAL A 322 24.04 6.83 14.88
N LEU A 323 24.94 6.71 15.86
CA LEU A 323 26.04 5.73 15.82
C LEU A 323 25.53 4.29 15.77
N LYS A 324 24.54 3.94 16.60
CA LYS A 324 23.88 2.61 16.55
C LYS A 324 23.22 2.37 15.19
N PHE A 325 22.58 3.39 14.65
CA PHE A 325 21.97 3.35 13.32
C PHE A 325 23.00 3.09 12.20
N LEU A 326 24.09 3.87 12.16
CA LEU A 326 25.16 3.70 11.16
C LEU A 326 25.85 2.34 11.30
N THR A 327 26.09 1.89 12.53
CA THR A 327 26.63 0.54 12.81
C THR A 327 25.71 -0.54 12.26
N LYS A 328 24.40 -0.42 12.48
CA LYS A 328 23.41 -1.35 11.95
C LYS A 328 23.38 -1.36 10.42
N LEU A 329 23.50 -0.20 9.78
CA LEU A 329 23.60 -0.11 8.32
C LEU A 329 24.87 -0.78 7.79
N ARG A 330 26.03 -0.52 8.40
CA ARG A 330 27.27 -1.25 8.09
C ARG A 330 27.05 -2.75 8.17
N ASP A 331 26.44 -3.23 9.25
CA ASP A 331 26.24 -4.67 9.46
C ASP A 331 25.35 -5.27 8.36
N PHE A 332 24.32 -4.54 7.90
CA PHE A 332 23.52 -4.95 6.73
C PHE A 332 24.34 -4.95 5.44
N VAL A 333 25.13 -3.91 5.20
CA VAL A 333 25.96 -3.76 4.01
C VAL A 333 26.99 -4.91 3.94
N LYS A 334 27.63 -5.23 5.07
CA LYS A 334 28.54 -6.39 5.19
C LYS A 334 27.80 -7.72 4.98
N LEU A 335 26.59 -7.87 5.50
CA LEU A 335 25.79 -9.09 5.34
C LEU A 335 25.42 -9.37 3.87
N TYR A 336 25.11 -8.33 3.10
CA TYR A 336 24.63 -8.43 1.72
C TYR A 336 25.68 -8.02 0.67
N ASN A 337 26.96 -7.96 1.05
CA ASN A 337 28.07 -7.52 0.18
C ASN A 337 27.81 -6.19 -0.55
N GLY A 338 27.09 -5.26 0.09
CA GLY A 338 26.72 -3.95 -0.45
C GLY A 338 27.81 -2.90 -0.33
N THR A 339 27.47 -1.66 -0.69
CA THR A 339 28.27 -0.46 -0.37
C THR A 339 27.40 0.59 0.34
N LEU A 340 27.96 1.20 1.39
CA LEU A 340 27.39 2.36 2.08
C LEU A 340 28.25 3.58 1.80
N VAL A 341 27.66 4.59 1.18
CA VAL A 341 28.29 5.90 0.96
C VAL A 341 27.72 6.89 1.96
N LEU A 342 28.57 7.43 2.81
CA LEU A 342 28.23 8.49 3.76
C LEU A 342 28.87 9.79 3.30
N VAL A 343 28.04 10.78 2.96
CA VAL A 343 28.52 12.13 2.68
C VAL A 343 28.57 12.88 4.02
N ILE A 344 29.78 13.24 4.44
CA ILE A 344 30.05 13.90 5.73
C ILE A 344 31.04 15.05 5.53
N GLU A 345 30.65 16.25 5.94
CA GLU A 345 31.54 17.41 6.05
C GLU A 345 32.25 17.42 7.40
N LYS A 346 33.55 17.13 7.39
CA LYS A 346 34.40 17.08 8.59
C LYS A 346 34.37 18.38 9.39
N GLU A 347 34.28 19.50 8.68
CA GLU A 347 34.19 20.86 9.21
C GLU A 347 32.86 21.09 9.94
N ALA A 348 31.76 20.48 9.47
CA ALA A 348 30.43 20.63 10.04
C ALA A 348 30.20 19.73 11.26
N LEU A 349 30.75 18.51 11.26
CA LEU A 349 30.57 17.53 12.34
C LEU A 349 31.49 17.76 13.55
N GLY A 350 32.62 18.45 13.33
CA GLY A 350 33.67 18.60 14.32
C GLY A 350 34.59 17.37 14.42
N LYS A 351 35.88 17.61 14.69
CA LYS A 351 36.94 16.57 14.64
C LYS A 351 36.68 15.35 15.53
N LYS A 352 36.02 15.53 16.68
CA LYS A 352 35.78 14.46 17.65
C LYS A 352 34.73 13.48 17.15
N ASP A 353 33.60 13.99 16.68
CA ASP A 353 32.48 13.15 16.26
C ASP A 353 32.79 12.49 14.91
N TYR A 354 33.51 13.19 14.01
CA TYR A 354 34.00 12.61 12.76
C TYR A 354 34.91 11.41 13.02
N SER A 355 35.94 11.58 13.86
CA SER A 355 36.88 10.49 14.21
C SER A 355 36.17 9.31 14.89
N LEU A 356 35.09 9.57 15.63
CA LEU A 356 34.30 8.52 16.27
C LEU A 356 33.50 7.70 15.24
N ILE A 357 32.89 8.38 14.27
CA ILE A 357 32.18 7.71 13.16
C ILE A 357 33.16 6.88 12.33
N GLU A 358 34.28 7.48 11.91
CA GLU A 358 35.32 6.82 11.12
C GLU A 358 35.78 5.52 11.80
N ARG A 359 36.17 5.60 13.08
CA ARG A 359 36.60 4.45 13.87
C ARG A 359 35.52 3.39 14.09
N LEU A 360 34.24 3.77 14.14
CA LEU A 360 33.14 2.84 14.32
C LEU A 360 32.77 2.10 13.04
N LEU A 361 33.14 2.66 11.89
CA LEU A 361 32.73 2.20 10.58
C LEU A 361 33.82 1.40 9.85
N GLU A 362 35.10 1.65 10.17
CA GLU A 362 36.18 0.65 9.98
C GLU A 362 35.77 -0.73 10.55
#